data_AF-A0A519RUM3-F1
#
_entry.id   AF-A0A519RUM3-F1
#
_cell.length_a   1.000
_cell.length_b   1.000
_cell.length_c   1.000
_cell.angle_alpha   90.00
_cell.angle_beta   90.00
_cell.angle_gamma   90.00
#
_symmetry.space_group_name_H-M   'P 1'
#
loop_
_entity.id
_entity.type
_entity.pdbx_description
1 polymer ?
#
loop_
_entity_poly.entity_id
_entity_poly.type
_entity_poly.pdbx_seq_one_letter_code
_entity_poly.pdbx_strand_id
1 'polypeptide(L)'
;MSQLTITLSDAVLQAAQDYAHRHGQALDAWVAQLVAEATQATVRPVADAPQLPTPTVEQRLASVRKLAGSLKAPADFDYKKELEEGLAEKYGL
;
A
#
# COMPACT_ATOMS: atom_id res chain seq x y z
N MET A 1 15.67 17.38 -17.11
CA MET A 1 14.28 17.68 -16.73
C MET A 1 13.39 17.06 -17.80
N SER A 2 12.65 16.01 -17.47
CA SER A 2 11.70 15.39 -18.40
C SER A 2 10.31 15.90 -18.07
N GLN A 3 9.54 16.31 -19.09
CA GLN A 3 8.19 16.85 -18.93
C GLN A 3 7.16 15.79 -19.33
N LEU A 4 6.17 15.54 -18.47
CA LEU A 4 5.06 14.63 -18.75
C LEU A 4 3.76 15.45 -18.81
N THR A 5 2.99 15.27 -19.87
CA THR A 5 1.67 15.89 -20.03
C THR A 5 0.63 14.78 -20.13
N ILE A 6 -0.34 14.80 -19.21
CA ILE A 6 -1.41 13.82 -19.14
C ILE A 6 -2.72 14.58 -19.34
N THR A 7 -3.55 14.11 -20.28
CA THR A 7 -4.91 14.66 -20.46
C THR A 7 -5.87 13.87 -19.59
N LEU A 8 -6.56 14.56 -18.70
CA LEU A 8 -7.58 14.00 -17.81
C LEU A 8 -8.92 14.67 -18.13
N SER A 9 -10.02 13.98 -17.83
CA SER A 9 -11.35 14.60 -17.84
C SER A 9 -11.47 15.66 -16.74
N ASP A 10 -12.21 16.73 -16.97
CA ASP A 10 -12.37 17.84 -16.02
C ASP A 10 -12.85 17.40 -14.64
N ALA A 11 -13.77 16.42 -14.57
CA ALA A 11 -14.27 15.88 -13.31
C ALA A 11 -13.15 15.24 -12.46
N VAL A 12 -12.24 14.52 -13.10
CA VAL A 12 -11.09 13.86 -12.44
C VAL A 12 -10.06 14.89 -12.01
N LEU A 13 -9.83 15.92 -12.83
CA LEU A 13 -8.90 17.01 -12.50
C LEU A 13 -9.37 17.77 -11.25
N GLN A 14 -10.67 18.09 -11.15
CA GLN A 14 -11.25 18.74 -9.97
C GLN A 14 -11.15 17.87 -8.73
N ALA A 15 -11.56 16.60 -8.82
CA ALA A 15 -11.48 15.67 -7.70
C ALA A 15 -10.03 15.50 -7.19
N ALA A 16 -9.06 15.46 -8.09
CA ALA A 16 -7.64 15.37 -7.75
C ALA A 16 -7.12 16.64 -7.05
N GLN A 17 -7.53 17.82 -7.50
CA GLN A 17 -7.17 19.10 -6.86
C GLN A 17 -7.74 19.20 -5.44
N ASP A 18 -9.00 18.84 -5.26
CA ASP A 18 -9.67 18.83 -3.96
C ASP A 18 -9.00 17.86 -3.01
N TYR A 19 -8.66 16.66 -3.49
CA TYR A 19 -7.93 15.68 -2.70
C TYR A 19 -6.57 16.22 -2.25
N ALA A 20 -5.77 16.76 -3.17
CA ALA A 20 -4.46 17.31 -2.85
C ALA A 20 -4.55 18.45 -1.83
N HIS A 21 -5.51 19.37 -1.98
CA HIS A 21 -5.74 20.47 -1.04
C HIS A 21 -6.12 19.99 0.37
N ARG A 22 -7.00 19.01 0.47
CA ARG A 22 -7.41 18.44 1.78
C ARG A 22 -6.25 17.78 2.51
N HIS A 23 -5.30 17.25 1.77
CA HIS A 23 -4.09 16.62 2.31
C HIS A 23 -2.90 17.59 2.44
N GLY A 24 -3.09 18.88 2.13
CA GLY A 24 -2.05 19.91 2.24
C GLY A 24 -0.88 19.72 1.27
N GLN A 25 -1.11 19.03 0.15
CA GLN A 25 -0.10 18.72 -0.86
C GLN A 25 -0.46 19.38 -2.19
N ALA A 26 0.56 19.70 -2.99
CA ALA A 26 0.37 20.18 -4.35
C ALA A 26 0.09 19.00 -5.30
N LEU A 27 -0.75 19.23 -6.32
CA LEU A 27 -1.22 18.18 -7.23
C LEU A 27 -0.05 17.51 -7.98
N ASP A 28 0.93 18.29 -8.40
CA ASP A 28 2.16 17.83 -9.07
C ASP A 28 2.99 16.91 -8.17
N ALA A 29 3.17 17.28 -6.90
CA ALA A 29 3.89 16.47 -5.93
C ALA A 29 3.15 15.14 -5.66
N TRP A 30 1.82 15.20 -5.54
CA TRP A 30 1.00 14.00 -5.33
C TRP A 30 1.03 13.05 -6.53
N VAL A 31 0.90 13.57 -7.76
CA VAL A 31 0.98 12.76 -8.98
C VAL A 31 2.38 12.17 -9.15
N ALA A 32 3.44 12.94 -8.87
CA ALA A 32 4.80 12.44 -8.91
C ALA A 32 5.01 11.28 -7.92
N GLN A 33 4.46 11.39 -6.71
CA GLN A 33 4.51 10.33 -5.71
C GLN A 33 3.74 9.08 -6.17
N LEU A 34 2.53 9.23 -6.70
CA LEU A 34 1.74 8.12 -7.23
C LEU A 34 2.45 7.40 -8.38
N VAL A 35 3.04 8.14 -9.32
CA VAL A 35 3.82 7.56 -10.41
C VAL A 35 5.06 6.88 -9.86
N ALA A 36 5.74 7.47 -8.88
CA ALA A 36 6.89 6.84 -8.23
C ALA A 36 6.50 5.54 -7.52
N GLU A 37 5.41 5.51 -6.76
CA GLU A 37 4.93 4.30 -6.08
C GLU A 37 4.50 3.21 -7.09
N ALA A 38 3.77 3.59 -8.13
CA ALA A 38 3.35 2.66 -9.19
C ALA A 38 4.53 2.10 -9.99
N THR A 39 5.57 2.91 -10.19
CA THR A 39 6.78 2.52 -10.93
C THR A 39 7.89 1.99 -10.03
N GLN A 40 7.81 2.08 -8.70
CA GLN A 40 8.78 1.46 -7.79
C GLN A 40 8.78 -0.07 -7.91
N ALA A 41 7.73 -0.66 -8.49
CA ALA A 41 7.69 -2.06 -8.90
C ALA A 41 8.52 -2.37 -10.17
N THR A 42 8.83 -1.37 -11.01
CA THR A 42 9.42 -1.55 -12.35
C THR A 42 10.66 -0.69 -12.65
N VAL A 43 10.92 0.39 -11.92
CA VAL A 43 12.01 1.35 -12.17
C VAL A 43 12.55 1.85 -10.83
N ARG A 44 13.48 1.09 -10.24
CA ARG A 44 14.36 1.62 -9.20
C ARG A 44 15.79 1.65 -9.74
N PRO A 45 16.32 2.79 -10.19
CA PRO A 45 17.72 3.06 -10.02
C PRO A 45 17.92 3.25 -8.52
N VAL A 46 18.54 2.26 -7.89
CA VAL A 46 18.99 2.32 -6.50
C VAL A 46 20.00 3.45 -6.40
N ALA A 47 19.60 4.65 -5.96
CA ALA A 47 20.57 5.70 -5.64
C ALA A 47 20.19 6.56 -4.42
N ASP A 48 19.02 7.20 -4.36
CA ASP A 48 18.88 8.31 -3.37
C ASP A 48 17.55 8.40 -2.58
N ALA A 49 16.78 7.32 -2.48
CA ALA A 49 15.74 7.26 -1.44
C ALA A 49 16.37 6.75 -0.13
N PRO A 50 16.20 7.42 1.03
CA PRO A 50 16.48 6.81 2.32
C PRO A 50 15.62 5.55 2.40
N GLN A 51 16.23 4.40 2.16
CA GLN A 51 15.56 3.14 2.29
C GLN A 51 15.27 3.01 3.78
N LEU A 52 14.02 3.21 4.20
CA LEU A 52 13.59 2.71 5.49
C LEU A 52 14.06 1.25 5.55
N PRO A 53 14.91 0.88 6.53
CA PRO A 53 15.52 -0.44 6.54
C PRO A 53 14.38 -1.44 6.54
N THR A 54 14.30 -2.24 5.48
CA THR A 54 13.32 -3.31 5.40
C THR A 54 13.53 -4.20 6.61
N PRO A 55 12.54 -4.36 7.49
CA PRO A 55 12.75 -5.07 8.73
C PRO A 55 13.16 -6.51 8.41
N THR A 56 14.16 -7.00 9.12
CA THR A 56 14.62 -8.38 8.96
C THR A 56 13.48 -9.35 9.28
N VAL A 57 13.60 -10.61 8.85
CA VAL A 57 12.62 -11.66 9.21
C VAL A 57 12.43 -11.72 10.74
N GLU A 58 13.51 -11.55 11.50
CA GLU A 58 13.47 -11.54 12.97
C GLU A 58 12.74 -10.33 13.53
N GLN A 59 12.96 -9.14 12.97
CA GLN A 59 12.25 -7.92 13.40
C GLN A 59 10.75 -8.00 13.09
N ARG A 60 10.39 -8.57 11.94
CA ARG A 60 8.97 -8.83 11.60
C ARG A 60 8.35 -9.85 12.54
N LEU A 61 9.08 -10.95 12.83
CA LEU A 61 8.62 -11.98 13.75
C LEU A 61 8.45 -11.44 15.18
N ALA A 62 9.33 -10.55 15.64
CA ALA A 62 9.20 -9.89 16.93
C ALA A 62 7.94 -9.03 17.02
N SER A 63 7.60 -8.28 15.97
CA SER A 63 6.37 -7.49 15.89
C SER A 63 5.11 -8.36 15.89
N VAL A 64 5.12 -9.48 15.13
CA VAL A 64 4.01 -10.44 15.12
C VAL A 64 3.86 -11.13 16.49
N ARG A 65 4.96 -11.50 17.15
CA ARG A 65 4.94 -12.11 18.48
C ARG A 65 4.36 -11.19 19.56
N LYS A 66 4.51 -9.86 19.45
CA LYS A 66 3.85 -8.90 20.35
C LYS A 66 2.33 -8.96 20.26
N LEU A 67 1.78 -9.47 19.16
CA LEU A 67 0.34 -9.65 18.94
C LEU A 67 -0.14 -11.05 19.37
N ALA A 68 0.76 -11.93 19.80
CA ALA A 68 0.39 -13.25 20.31
C ALA A 68 -0.49 -13.11 21.56
N GLY A 69 -1.66 -13.75 21.55
CA GLY A 69 -2.66 -13.63 22.62
C GLY A 69 -3.66 -12.48 22.46
N SER A 70 -3.46 -11.56 21.50
CA SER A 70 -4.47 -10.56 21.13
C SER A 70 -5.65 -11.20 20.38
N LEU A 71 -5.37 -12.26 19.63
CA LEU A 71 -6.38 -13.05 18.92
C LEU A 71 -6.80 -14.23 19.80
N LYS A 72 -8.07 -14.23 20.21
CA LYS A 72 -8.71 -15.38 20.88
C LYS A 72 -9.28 -16.29 19.81
N ALA A 73 -8.60 -17.40 19.56
CA ALA A 73 -9.11 -18.48 18.73
C ALA A 73 -9.47 -19.68 19.61
N PRO A 74 -10.51 -20.46 19.25
CA PRO A 74 -10.76 -21.77 19.84
C PRO A 74 -9.53 -22.67 19.75
N ALA A 75 -9.38 -23.62 20.68
CA ALA A 75 -8.27 -24.58 20.65
C ALA A 75 -8.25 -25.43 19.36
N ASP A 76 -9.43 -25.64 18.77
CA ASP A 76 -9.64 -26.42 17.54
C ASP A 76 -9.70 -25.55 16.27
N PHE A 77 -9.21 -24.30 16.34
CA PHE A 77 -9.28 -23.37 15.22
C PHE A 77 -8.35 -23.80 14.07
N ASP A 78 -8.95 -24.28 12.98
CA ASP A 78 -8.23 -24.54 11.74
C ASP A 78 -8.18 -23.28 10.88
N TYR A 79 -7.07 -22.54 10.98
CA TYR A 79 -6.88 -21.31 10.21
C TYR A 79 -7.00 -21.52 8.70
N LYS A 80 -6.66 -22.70 8.18
CA LYS A 80 -6.67 -22.96 6.74
C LYS A 80 -8.10 -23.03 6.24
N LYS A 81 -8.96 -23.75 6.95
CA LYS A 81 -10.36 -23.92 6.61
C LYS A 81 -11.12 -22.59 6.65
N GLU A 82 -10.91 -21.82 7.71
CA GLU A 82 -11.55 -20.49 7.88
C GLU A 82 -11.07 -19.49 6.82
N LEU A 83 -9.79 -19.56 6.44
CA LEU A 83 -9.24 -18.72 5.37
C LEU A 83 -9.82 -19.10 4.01
N GLU A 84 -9.90 -20.39 3.70
CA GLU A 84 -10.49 -20.89 2.46
C GLU A 84 -11.97 -20.51 2.35
N GLU A 85 -12.75 -20.70 3.42
CA GLU A 85 -14.17 -20.29 3.47
C GLU A 85 -14.32 -18.77 3.30
N GLY A 86 -13.51 -17.96 3.99
CA GLY A 86 -13.57 -16.50 3.84
C GLY A 86 -13.13 -16.01 2.46
N LEU A 87 -12.19 -16.69 1.80
CA LEU A 87 -11.81 -16.38 0.42
C LEU A 87 -12.92 -16.79 -0.56
N ALA A 88 -13.52 -17.97 -0.37
CA ALA A 88 -14.64 -18.44 -1.19
C ALA A 88 -15.85 -17.51 -1.07
N GLU A 89 -16.18 -17.05 0.14
CA GLU A 89 -17.28 -16.09 0.36
C GLU A 89 -16.99 -14.72 -0.26
N LYS A 90 -15.77 -14.21 -0.11
CA LYS A 90 -15.39 -12.87 -0.59
C LYS A 90 -15.18 -12.80 -2.10
N TYR A 91 -14.67 -13.86 -2.71
CA TYR A 91 -14.27 -13.89 -4.11
C TYR A 91 -15.09 -14.86 -4.97
N GLY A 92 -16.02 -15.61 -4.37
CA GLY A 92 -16.91 -16.54 -5.07
C GLY A 92 -16.18 -17.70 -5.76
N LEU A 93 -15.06 -18.16 -5.18
CA LEU A 93 -14.33 -19.33 -5.67
C LEU A 93 -14.97 -20.65 -5.21
#